data_AF-A0A956BRK5-F1
#
_entry.id   AF-A0A956BRK5-F1
#
_cell.length_a   1.000
_cell.length_b   1.000
_cell.length_c   1.000
_cell.angle_alpha   90.00
_cell.angle_beta   90.00
_cell.angle_gamma   90.00
#
_symmetry.space_group_name_H-M   'P 1'
#
loop_
_entity.id
_entity.type
_entity.pdbx_description
1 polymer ?
#
loop_
_entity_poly.entity_id
_entity_poly.type
_entity_poly.pdbx_seq_one_letter_code
_entity_poly.pdbx_strand_id
1 'polypeptide(L)'
;MHGSTTFFCSVLLALVGTAGLPSTVRAYRTALSAEGVDGQQPPAWRQDFAFKISTAQPLSLAFTSVEGAFHEARSAWRGCGAPIVSYAGASVHSGVLGDGINTIEWVHTGWTELGLAPDAMATTDVNLVRQPDGRWDITEADIYINAQHFEWVAGTPAAGSSARSLTAVLTHELGHALGLLHPCEPEAEGDAPACSSEHASVAMYPLYDGRTVLTLAADDRAGLCAVYPCVAPACDTSCTTGSCPGDRPRCASDFECGAGHCVDTVCVAQPLFDLCADDAECGVGHCGEQGYCTVGCSSSCGLQAACVAGQCAPLRSVFGEDCEFSGNCVSDVCVEYDGVAQCSRLCSDALACPAGYSCDHLTGVNVCVPLHQASCSAGLGVPRRGWSVWSMWAVSLFVALMARRRSSWLRGKL
;
A
#
# COMPACT_ATOMS: atom_id res chain seq x y z
N MET A 1 -6.99 86.47 26.51
CA MET A 1 -7.51 85.83 25.28
C MET A 1 -6.55 84.72 24.91
N HIS A 2 -6.83 83.50 25.36
CA HIS A 2 -6.07 82.30 25.01
C HIS A 2 -7.06 81.32 24.41
N GLY A 3 -6.90 81.04 23.11
CA GLY A 3 -7.69 80.06 22.37
C GLY A 3 -6.94 78.74 22.32
N SER A 4 -7.52 77.70 22.91
CA SER A 4 -7.15 76.30 22.70
C SER A 4 -7.89 75.77 21.48
N THR A 5 -7.15 75.25 20.50
CA THR A 5 -7.70 74.49 19.37
C THR A 5 -7.27 73.04 19.51
N THR A 6 -8.23 72.18 19.81
CA THR A 6 -8.08 70.72 19.93
C THR A 6 -8.24 70.09 18.55
N PHE A 7 -7.21 69.38 18.07
CA PHE A 7 -7.25 68.60 16.82
C PHE A 7 -7.72 67.17 17.16
N PHE A 8 -8.92 66.78 16.71
CA PHE A 8 -9.37 65.39 16.71
C PHE A 8 -8.93 64.72 15.40
N CYS A 9 -8.04 63.72 15.50
CA CYS A 9 -7.63 62.88 14.38
C CYS A 9 -8.46 61.58 14.43
N SER A 10 -9.55 61.53 13.65
CA SER A 10 -10.34 60.32 13.46
C SER A 10 -9.72 59.48 12.34
N VAL A 11 -9.05 58.38 12.70
CA VAL A 11 -8.59 57.36 11.76
C VAL A 11 -9.78 56.44 11.45
N LEU A 12 -10.32 56.56 10.24
CA LEU A 12 -11.36 55.68 9.70
C LEU A 12 -10.65 54.42 9.16
N LEU A 13 -10.70 53.31 9.89
CA LEU A 13 -10.22 52.01 9.41
C LEU A 13 -11.26 51.42 8.44
N ALA A 14 -11.02 51.53 7.14
CA ALA A 14 -11.81 50.84 6.13
C ALA A 14 -11.41 49.35 6.10
N LEU A 15 -12.25 48.49 6.69
CA LEU A 15 -12.21 47.05 6.49
C LEU A 15 -12.61 46.76 5.03
N VAL A 16 -11.61 46.68 4.15
CA VAL A 16 -11.79 46.12 2.80
C VAL A 16 -11.92 44.61 2.95
N GLY A 17 -13.16 44.13 3.00
CA GLY A 17 -13.46 42.71 2.88
C GLY A 17 -13.06 42.25 1.48
N THR A 18 -11.91 41.60 1.36
CA THR A 18 -11.54 40.87 0.15
C THR A 18 -12.47 39.66 0.04
N ALA A 19 -13.59 39.84 -0.66
CA ALA A 19 -14.35 38.71 -1.18
C ALA A 19 -13.41 37.92 -2.08
N GLY A 20 -12.93 36.77 -1.59
CA GLY A 20 -12.13 35.85 -2.38
C GLY A 20 -12.95 35.46 -3.59
N LEU A 21 -12.49 35.84 -4.79
CA LEU A 21 -13.05 35.31 -6.02
C LEU A 21 -12.96 33.79 -5.93
N PRO A 22 -14.05 33.05 -6.21
CA PRO A 22 -13.99 31.60 -6.24
C PRO A 22 -12.89 31.23 -7.24
N SER A 23 -11.79 30.67 -6.74
CA SER A 23 -10.80 30.04 -7.61
C SER A 23 -11.55 29.00 -8.41
N THR A 24 -11.58 29.15 -9.73
CA THR A 24 -12.15 28.19 -10.67
C THR A 24 -11.28 26.94 -10.67
N VAL A 25 -11.30 26.19 -9.56
CA VAL A 25 -10.71 24.87 -9.41
C VAL A 25 -11.72 23.89 -9.98
N ARG A 26 -11.77 23.79 -11.30
CA ARG A 26 -12.50 22.76 -12.06
C ARG A 26 -11.73 22.43 -13.34
N ALA A 27 -10.46 22.04 -13.19
CA ALA A 27 -9.70 21.48 -14.30
C ALA A 27 -9.96 19.97 -14.44
N TYR A 28 -10.47 19.32 -13.39
CA TYR A 28 -10.80 17.91 -13.43
C TYR A 28 -11.82 17.60 -14.52
N ARG A 29 -11.56 16.49 -15.23
CA ARG A 29 -12.47 15.90 -16.22
C ARG A 29 -12.91 14.53 -15.72
N THR A 30 -14.11 14.12 -16.12
CA THR A 30 -14.68 12.81 -15.78
C THR A 30 -15.09 12.10 -17.06
N ALA A 31 -15.29 10.78 -16.97
CA ALA A 31 -15.73 9.96 -18.10
C ALA A 31 -17.06 10.42 -18.72
N LEU A 32 -17.78 11.36 -18.11
CA LEU A 32 -18.92 12.05 -18.74
C LEU A 32 -18.52 12.84 -20.01
N SER A 33 -17.25 13.23 -20.13
CA SER A 33 -16.72 13.93 -21.31
C SER A 33 -16.25 12.96 -22.42
N ALA A 34 -16.36 11.65 -22.20
CA ALA A 34 -15.98 10.65 -23.20
C ALA A 34 -17.03 10.58 -24.32
N GLU A 35 -16.58 10.33 -25.54
CA GLU A 35 -17.48 10.15 -26.68
C GLU A 35 -18.44 8.97 -26.43
N GLY A 36 -19.73 9.18 -26.70
CA GLY A 36 -20.76 8.15 -26.54
C GLY A 36 -21.33 8.01 -25.13
N VAL A 37 -20.78 8.71 -24.13
CA VAL A 37 -21.36 8.77 -22.78
C VAL A 37 -22.32 9.97 -22.69
N ASP A 38 -23.61 9.68 -22.62
CA ASP A 38 -24.66 10.68 -22.38
C ASP A 38 -25.11 10.72 -20.91
N GLY A 39 -25.78 11.80 -20.52
CA GLY A 39 -26.40 11.93 -19.19
C GLY A 39 -25.91 13.13 -18.38
N GLN A 40 -26.32 13.18 -17.11
CA GLN A 40 -25.94 14.26 -16.18
C GLN A 40 -24.98 13.79 -15.07
N GLN A 41 -24.74 12.49 -14.98
CA GLN A 41 -23.89 11.91 -13.93
C GLN A 41 -22.72 11.18 -14.59
N PRO A 42 -21.50 11.35 -14.07
CA PRO A 42 -20.36 10.62 -14.57
C PRO A 42 -20.54 9.11 -14.37
N PRO A 43 -19.98 8.28 -15.29
CA PRO A 43 -19.84 6.86 -15.06
C PRO A 43 -19.11 6.60 -13.74
N ALA A 44 -19.63 5.68 -12.95
CA ALA A 44 -19.11 5.37 -11.64
C ALA A 44 -19.36 3.91 -11.27
N TRP A 45 -18.48 3.35 -10.46
CA TRP A 45 -18.74 2.12 -9.72
C TRP A 45 -19.91 2.29 -8.74
N ARG A 46 -20.73 1.25 -8.58
CA ARG A 46 -21.85 1.22 -7.62
C ARG A 46 -21.58 0.42 -6.36
N GLN A 47 -20.47 -0.29 -6.33
CA GLN A 47 -20.05 -1.16 -5.25
C GLN A 47 -18.53 -1.20 -5.18
N ASP A 48 -18.02 -1.70 -4.07
CA ASP A 48 -16.61 -2.04 -3.92
C ASP A 48 -16.18 -3.04 -5.00
N PHE A 49 -14.95 -2.92 -5.44
CA PHE A 49 -14.38 -3.77 -6.49
C PHE A 49 -12.94 -4.12 -6.15
N ALA A 50 -12.41 -5.12 -6.83
CA ALA A 50 -11.08 -5.63 -6.54
C ALA A 50 -10.32 -5.97 -7.81
N PHE A 51 -9.01 -5.76 -7.78
CA PHE A 51 -8.09 -6.12 -8.85
C PHE A 51 -7.37 -7.42 -8.53
N LYS A 52 -7.21 -8.27 -9.54
CA LYS A 52 -6.17 -9.30 -9.54
C LYS A 52 -4.91 -8.75 -10.20
N ILE A 53 -3.75 -9.12 -9.68
CA ILE A 53 -2.47 -8.70 -10.24
C ILE A 53 -1.86 -9.87 -11.01
N SER A 54 -1.52 -9.65 -12.27
CA SER A 54 -0.85 -10.65 -13.10
C SER A 54 0.51 -11.04 -12.49
N THR A 55 0.76 -12.34 -12.43
CA THR A 55 2.03 -12.97 -12.01
C THR A 55 3.14 -12.86 -13.05
N ALA A 56 2.83 -12.26 -14.22
CA ALA A 56 3.78 -12.03 -15.28
C ALA A 56 4.57 -10.73 -15.10
N GLN A 57 4.76 -10.20 -13.89
CA GLN A 57 5.60 -9.00 -13.70
C GLN A 57 7.04 -9.20 -14.18
N PRO A 58 7.76 -8.13 -14.57
CA PRO A 58 9.18 -8.20 -14.86
C PRO A 58 9.97 -8.87 -13.74
N LEU A 59 10.95 -9.72 -14.07
CA LEU A 59 11.77 -10.44 -13.08
C LEU A 59 12.55 -9.52 -12.14
N SER A 60 12.78 -8.27 -12.53
CA SER A 60 13.39 -7.24 -11.69
C SER A 60 12.48 -6.74 -10.57
N LEU A 61 11.18 -7.04 -10.63
CA LEU A 61 10.19 -6.69 -9.62
C LEU A 61 9.74 -7.93 -8.85
N ALA A 62 10.03 -7.94 -7.55
CA ALA A 62 9.39 -8.90 -6.67
C ALA A 62 7.88 -8.66 -6.64
N PHE A 63 7.09 -9.74 -6.68
CA PHE A 63 5.63 -9.65 -6.64
C PHE A 63 5.12 -8.89 -5.41
N THR A 64 5.76 -9.09 -4.26
CA THR A 64 5.45 -8.36 -3.01
C THR A 64 5.63 -6.86 -3.16
N SER A 65 6.61 -6.40 -3.95
CA SER A 65 6.80 -4.98 -4.24
C SER A 65 5.71 -4.43 -5.16
N VAL A 66 5.19 -5.24 -6.09
CA VAL A 66 4.04 -4.88 -6.94
C VAL A 66 2.78 -4.74 -6.12
N GLU A 67 2.51 -5.69 -5.22
CA GLU A 67 1.39 -5.64 -4.28
C GLU A 67 1.48 -4.42 -3.36
N GLY A 68 2.67 -4.13 -2.82
CA GLY A 68 2.93 -2.93 -2.03
C GLY A 68 2.63 -1.63 -2.79
N ALA A 69 3.10 -1.53 -4.05
CA ALA A 69 2.81 -0.38 -4.92
C ALA A 69 1.31 -0.21 -5.18
N PHE A 70 0.59 -1.30 -5.42
CA PHE A 70 -0.87 -1.27 -5.58
C PHE A 70 -1.57 -0.81 -4.31
N HIS A 71 -1.15 -1.29 -3.14
CA HIS A 71 -1.71 -0.89 -1.85
C HIS A 71 -1.50 0.58 -1.53
N GLU A 72 -0.33 1.12 -1.87
CA GLU A 72 -0.03 2.54 -1.72
C GLU A 72 -0.87 3.37 -2.69
N ALA A 73 -0.90 3.01 -3.97
CA ALA A 73 -1.69 3.71 -5.00
C ALA A 73 -3.19 3.77 -4.67
N ARG A 74 -3.81 2.65 -4.27
CA ARG A 74 -5.24 2.63 -3.91
C ARG A 74 -5.54 3.45 -2.66
N SER A 75 -4.58 3.60 -1.75
CA SER A 75 -4.79 4.35 -0.51
C SER A 75 -4.96 5.85 -0.78
N ALA A 76 -4.34 6.36 -1.85
CA ALA A 76 -4.44 7.75 -2.27
C ALA A 76 -5.87 8.14 -2.67
N TRP A 77 -6.66 7.19 -3.21
CA TRP A 77 -8.02 7.42 -3.74
C TRP A 77 -9.16 7.22 -2.73
N ARG A 78 -8.87 7.20 -1.43
CA ARG A 78 -9.91 7.11 -0.39
C ARG A 78 -10.62 8.46 -0.19
N GLY A 79 -11.92 8.41 0.08
CA GLY A 79 -12.74 9.58 0.42
C GLY A 79 -13.95 9.74 -0.49
N CYS A 80 -14.68 10.85 -0.32
CA CYS A 80 -15.82 11.24 -1.15
C CYS A 80 -17.01 10.25 -1.24
N GLY A 81 -16.93 9.06 -0.63
CA GLY A 81 -17.87 7.96 -0.89
C GLY A 81 -17.48 7.11 -2.10
N ALA A 82 -16.23 7.23 -2.57
CA ALA A 82 -15.65 6.33 -3.56
C ALA A 82 -15.66 4.88 -3.04
N PRO A 83 -15.83 3.90 -3.92
CA PRO A 83 -15.80 2.48 -3.56
C PRO A 83 -14.45 2.08 -2.97
N ILE A 84 -14.45 1.06 -2.13
CA ILE A 84 -13.23 0.43 -1.65
C ILE A 84 -12.63 -0.38 -2.80
N VAL A 85 -11.41 -0.03 -3.20
CA VAL A 85 -10.60 -0.81 -4.14
C VAL A 85 -9.78 -1.84 -3.36
N SER A 86 -9.98 -3.12 -3.67
CA SER A 86 -9.34 -4.23 -2.96
C SER A 86 -8.35 -5.01 -3.83
N TYR A 87 -7.45 -5.75 -3.18
CA TYR A 87 -6.62 -6.74 -3.84
C TYR A 87 -7.33 -8.10 -3.77
N ALA A 88 -7.47 -8.78 -4.91
CA ALA A 88 -8.16 -10.07 -5.03
C ALA A 88 -7.20 -11.24 -5.29
N GLY A 89 -5.90 -11.05 -5.03
CA GLY A 89 -4.89 -12.08 -5.25
C GLY A 89 -4.19 -12.00 -6.61
N ALA A 90 -3.30 -12.94 -6.84
CA ALA A 90 -2.53 -13.04 -8.07
C ALA A 90 -3.34 -13.75 -9.18
N SER A 91 -3.03 -13.46 -10.44
CA SER A 91 -3.66 -14.08 -11.61
C SER A 91 -2.62 -14.49 -12.66
N VAL A 92 -2.95 -15.52 -13.44
CA VAL A 92 -2.22 -15.89 -14.68
C VAL A 92 -3.01 -15.48 -15.93
N HIS A 93 -4.22 -14.94 -15.75
CA HIS A 93 -5.08 -14.46 -16.83
C HIS A 93 -4.67 -13.05 -17.23
N SER A 94 -4.69 -12.78 -18.53
CA SER A 94 -4.65 -11.43 -19.10
C SER A 94 -5.95 -10.68 -18.82
N GLY A 95 -5.90 -9.36 -18.83
CA GLY A 95 -7.09 -8.50 -18.79
C GLY A 95 -7.87 -8.66 -20.09
N VAL A 96 -9.17 -8.93 -19.97
CA VAL A 96 -10.07 -9.14 -21.09
C VAL A 96 -11.34 -8.34 -20.82
N LEU A 97 -11.45 -7.19 -21.48
CA LEU A 97 -12.60 -6.32 -21.34
C LEU A 97 -13.94 -7.06 -21.51
N GLY A 98 -14.76 -7.03 -20.47
CA GLY A 98 -16.09 -7.64 -20.41
C GLY A 98 -16.16 -9.01 -19.75
N ASP A 99 -15.07 -9.53 -19.17
CA ASP A 99 -15.06 -10.81 -18.46
C ASP A 99 -15.48 -10.71 -16.97
N GLY A 100 -15.65 -9.49 -16.46
CA GLY A 100 -16.01 -9.17 -15.09
C GLY A 100 -14.86 -9.26 -14.07
N ILE A 101 -13.61 -9.35 -14.53
CA ILE A 101 -12.41 -9.47 -13.70
C ILE A 101 -11.50 -8.27 -13.93
N ASN A 102 -11.45 -7.36 -12.96
CA ASN A 102 -10.47 -6.26 -13.03
C ASN A 102 -9.05 -6.82 -12.88
N THR A 103 -8.21 -6.59 -13.87
CA THR A 103 -6.86 -7.15 -13.93
C THR A 103 -5.81 -6.06 -14.07
N ILE A 104 -4.70 -6.19 -13.35
CA ILE A 104 -3.47 -5.44 -13.61
C ILE A 104 -2.52 -6.37 -14.38
N GLU A 105 -2.35 -6.12 -15.68
CA GLU A 105 -1.56 -6.93 -16.60
C GLU A 105 -0.23 -6.26 -16.97
N TRP A 106 0.80 -7.08 -17.21
CA TRP A 106 2.09 -6.65 -17.74
C TRP A 106 2.21 -7.05 -19.21
N VAL A 107 2.27 -6.07 -20.10
CA VAL A 107 2.41 -6.29 -21.54
C VAL A 107 3.88 -6.26 -21.94
N HIS A 108 4.47 -7.44 -22.13
CA HIS A 108 5.88 -7.61 -22.49
C HIS A 108 6.14 -7.49 -24.00
N THR A 109 5.12 -7.78 -24.79
CA THR A 109 5.17 -7.77 -26.26
C THR A 109 3.80 -7.37 -26.78
N GLY A 110 3.73 -6.74 -27.95
CA GLY A 110 2.46 -6.41 -28.57
C GLY A 110 1.90 -5.04 -28.18
N TRP A 111 2.62 -4.20 -27.43
CA TRP A 111 2.07 -2.93 -26.92
C TRP A 111 1.58 -2.02 -28.04
N THR A 112 2.38 -1.84 -29.10
CA THR A 112 2.01 -1.02 -30.26
C THR A 112 0.94 -1.72 -31.11
N GLU A 113 0.94 -3.05 -31.14
CA GLU A 113 -0.06 -3.88 -31.82
C GLU A 113 -1.44 -3.78 -31.17
N LEU A 114 -1.51 -3.42 -29.88
CA LEU A 114 -2.74 -3.01 -29.19
C LEU A 114 -3.22 -1.60 -29.59
N GLY A 115 -2.48 -0.90 -30.46
CA GLY A 115 -2.79 0.47 -30.89
C GLY A 115 -2.33 1.54 -29.91
N LEU A 116 -1.55 1.17 -28.89
CA LEU A 116 -1.08 2.08 -27.84
C LEU A 116 0.22 2.76 -28.24
N ALA A 117 0.37 4.02 -27.83
CA ALA A 117 1.59 4.78 -28.08
C ALA A 117 2.77 4.14 -27.34
N PRO A 118 3.95 3.98 -27.97
CA PRO A 118 5.09 3.27 -27.36
C PRO A 118 5.64 3.98 -26.10
N ASP A 119 5.39 5.28 -25.96
CA ASP A 119 5.75 6.10 -24.82
C ASP A 119 4.67 6.15 -23.72
N ALA A 120 3.48 5.59 -23.95
CA ALA A 120 2.48 5.40 -22.90
C ALA A 120 2.97 4.33 -21.91
N MET A 121 3.00 4.67 -20.63
CA MET A 121 3.54 3.80 -19.58
C MET A 121 2.54 2.74 -19.13
N ALA A 122 1.27 3.11 -19.16
CA ALA A 122 0.16 2.24 -18.91
C ALA A 122 -1.08 2.78 -19.64
N THR A 123 -2.14 1.99 -19.65
CA THR A 123 -3.49 2.42 -20.01
C THR A 123 -4.50 1.69 -19.16
N THR A 124 -5.67 2.27 -19.00
CA THR A 124 -6.80 1.65 -18.31
C THR A 124 -7.98 1.54 -19.26
N ASP A 125 -8.44 0.31 -19.52
CA ASP A 125 -9.67 0.06 -20.24
C ASP A 125 -10.80 -0.09 -19.24
N VAL A 126 -11.89 0.65 -19.44
CA VAL A 126 -13.04 0.65 -18.54
C VAL A 126 -14.27 0.17 -19.28
N ASN A 127 -14.93 -0.87 -18.77
CA ASN A 127 -16.19 -1.35 -19.30
C ASN A 127 -17.36 -0.57 -18.70
N LEU A 128 -18.16 0.03 -19.58
CA LEU A 128 -19.31 0.83 -19.20
C LEU A 128 -20.61 0.16 -19.60
N VAL A 129 -21.54 0.06 -18.67
CA VAL A 129 -22.89 -0.46 -18.92
C VAL A 129 -23.91 0.64 -18.69
N ARG A 130 -24.74 0.90 -19.71
CA ARG A 130 -25.86 1.84 -19.60
C ARG A 130 -27.05 1.16 -18.91
N GLN A 131 -27.47 1.74 -17.82
CA GLN A 131 -28.63 1.28 -17.05
C GLN A 131 -29.95 1.71 -17.70
N PRO A 132 -31.08 1.06 -17.36
CA PRO A 132 -32.40 1.42 -17.89
C PRO A 132 -32.84 2.86 -17.61
N ASP A 133 -32.32 3.47 -16.53
CA ASP A 133 -32.58 4.86 -16.17
C ASP A 133 -31.68 5.87 -16.90
N GLY A 134 -30.82 5.39 -17.81
CA GLY A 134 -29.93 6.20 -18.64
C GLY A 134 -28.60 6.56 -17.99
N ARG A 135 -28.33 6.11 -16.76
CA ARG A 135 -27.02 6.29 -16.12
C ARG A 135 -26.01 5.27 -16.66
N TRP A 136 -24.74 5.62 -16.58
CA TRP A 136 -23.63 4.72 -16.89
C TRP A 136 -22.99 4.20 -15.61
N ASP A 137 -22.75 2.90 -15.56
CA ASP A 137 -22.03 2.25 -14.47
C ASP A 137 -20.72 1.67 -15.01
N ILE A 138 -19.66 1.84 -14.22
CA ILE A 138 -18.43 1.09 -14.44
C ILE A 138 -18.66 -0.30 -13.88
N THR A 139 -18.46 -1.32 -14.71
CA THR A 139 -18.62 -2.73 -14.31
C THR A 139 -17.30 -3.49 -14.29
N GLU A 140 -16.28 -2.96 -14.95
CA GLU A 140 -14.96 -3.56 -15.08
C GLU A 140 -13.91 -2.49 -15.40
N ALA A 141 -12.68 -2.70 -14.94
CA ALA A 141 -11.52 -1.94 -15.37
C ALA A 141 -10.29 -2.84 -15.45
N ASP A 142 -9.59 -2.82 -16.57
CA ASP A 142 -8.31 -3.51 -16.75
C ASP A 142 -7.19 -2.47 -16.92
N ILE A 143 -6.09 -2.68 -16.21
CA ILE A 143 -4.90 -1.82 -16.26
C ILE A 143 -3.79 -2.59 -16.96
N TYR A 144 -3.31 -2.06 -18.08
CA TYR A 144 -2.22 -2.63 -18.85
C TYR A 144 -0.95 -1.82 -18.61
N ILE A 145 0.10 -2.46 -18.09
CA ILE A 145 1.39 -1.85 -17.80
C ILE A 145 2.37 -2.19 -18.94
N ASN A 146 3.02 -1.16 -19.52
CA ASN A 146 3.97 -1.32 -20.62
C ASN A 146 5.32 -1.85 -20.12
N ALA A 147 5.42 -3.17 -19.98
CA ALA A 147 6.67 -3.87 -19.67
C ALA A 147 7.60 -4.02 -20.89
N GLN A 148 7.07 -3.81 -22.11
CA GLN A 148 7.83 -3.90 -23.36
C GLN A 148 8.87 -2.77 -23.49
N HIS A 149 8.50 -1.54 -23.13
CA HIS A 149 9.32 -0.35 -23.40
C HIS A 149 9.92 0.29 -22.16
N PHE A 150 9.46 -0.09 -20.95
CA PHE A 150 9.90 0.53 -19.71
C PHE A 150 10.43 -0.48 -18.70
N GLU A 151 11.47 -0.05 -17.99
CA GLU A 151 11.90 -0.69 -16.74
C GLU A 151 11.11 -0.10 -15.58
N TRP A 152 10.88 -0.91 -14.55
CA TRP A 152 9.98 -0.56 -13.46
C TRP A 152 10.65 -0.74 -12.10
N VAL A 153 10.31 0.15 -11.18
CA VAL A 153 10.57 0.03 -9.73
C VAL A 153 9.27 0.27 -8.99
N ALA A 154 9.06 -0.38 -7.84
CA ALA A 154 7.83 -0.22 -7.08
C ALA A 154 7.62 1.23 -6.59
N GLY A 155 8.64 1.82 -5.96
CA GLY A 155 8.60 3.17 -5.39
C GLY A 155 9.20 4.25 -6.29
N THR A 156 9.98 5.15 -5.70
CA THR A 156 10.65 6.25 -6.41
C THR A 156 11.91 5.76 -7.13
N PRO A 157 12.05 6.00 -8.45
CA PRO A 157 13.27 5.69 -9.19
C PRO A 157 14.48 6.44 -8.65
N ALA A 158 15.66 5.81 -8.70
CA ALA A 158 16.91 6.48 -8.38
C ALA A 158 17.16 7.66 -9.34
N ALA A 159 17.79 8.73 -8.84
CA ALA A 159 18.12 9.88 -9.67
C ALA A 159 18.94 9.48 -10.92
N GLY A 160 18.47 9.90 -12.10
CA GLY A 160 19.09 9.56 -13.39
C GLY A 160 18.74 8.17 -13.93
N SER A 161 17.93 7.38 -13.21
CA SER A 161 17.41 6.12 -13.71
C SER A 161 16.39 6.33 -14.84
N SER A 162 16.38 5.42 -15.81
CA SER A 162 15.32 5.28 -16.80
C SER A 162 14.10 4.51 -16.30
N ALA A 163 14.16 3.92 -15.10
CA ALA A 163 13.05 3.18 -14.54
C ALA A 163 11.86 4.10 -14.21
N ARG A 164 10.66 3.53 -14.24
CA ARG A 164 9.40 4.21 -13.91
C ARG A 164 8.87 3.76 -12.56
N SER A 165 8.26 4.70 -11.86
CA SER A 165 7.60 4.44 -10.58
C SER A 165 6.27 3.73 -10.84
N LEU A 166 6.19 2.45 -10.48
CA LEU A 166 4.96 1.68 -10.57
C LEU A 166 3.87 2.28 -9.69
N THR A 167 4.20 2.70 -8.47
CA THR A 167 3.21 3.32 -7.56
C THR A 167 2.60 4.58 -8.16
N ALA A 168 3.42 5.44 -8.77
CA ALA A 168 2.91 6.66 -9.41
C ALA A 168 1.98 6.36 -10.58
N VAL A 169 2.37 5.43 -11.45
CA VAL A 169 1.56 5.01 -12.59
C VAL A 169 0.28 4.34 -12.13
N LEU A 170 0.33 3.38 -11.20
CA LEU A 170 -0.89 2.76 -10.65
C LEU A 170 -1.79 3.79 -9.96
N THR A 171 -1.24 4.84 -9.33
CA THR A 171 -2.06 5.92 -8.78
C THR A 171 -2.82 6.64 -9.89
N HIS A 172 -2.18 6.93 -11.01
CA HIS A 172 -2.83 7.52 -12.18
C HIS A 172 -3.91 6.60 -12.79
N GLU A 173 -3.55 5.34 -13.07
CA GLU A 173 -4.44 4.37 -13.70
C GLU A 173 -5.67 4.04 -12.82
N LEU A 174 -5.50 3.99 -11.49
CA LEU A 174 -6.64 3.83 -10.58
C LEU A 174 -7.60 5.01 -10.62
N GLY A 175 -7.13 6.23 -10.93
CA GLY A 175 -8.01 7.36 -11.18
C GLY A 175 -8.89 7.15 -12.42
N HIS A 176 -8.35 6.60 -13.50
CA HIS A 176 -9.12 6.18 -14.67
C HIS A 176 -10.11 5.06 -14.34
N ALA A 177 -9.68 4.05 -13.60
CA ALA A 177 -10.56 2.97 -13.13
C ALA A 177 -11.72 3.51 -12.29
N LEU A 178 -11.55 4.65 -11.61
CA LEU A 178 -12.57 5.36 -10.83
C LEU A 178 -13.38 6.37 -11.67
N GLY A 179 -13.21 6.42 -12.98
CA GLY A 179 -13.99 7.28 -13.89
C GLY A 179 -13.47 8.71 -14.07
N LEU A 180 -12.23 8.99 -13.67
CA LEU A 180 -11.56 10.26 -13.94
C LEU A 180 -10.87 10.25 -15.30
N LEU A 181 -10.80 11.42 -15.94
CA LEU A 181 -10.01 11.64 -17.15
C LEU A 181 -8.87 12.59 -16.85
N HIS A 182 -7.92 12.69 -17.78
CA HIS A 182 -6.86 13.68 -17.68
C HIS A 182 -7.45 15.10 -17.68
N PRO A 183 -6.91 16.02 -16.86
CA PRO A 183 -7.36 17.42 -16.85
C PRO A 183 -6.88 18.19 -18.09
N CYS A 184 -5.89 17.64 -18.80
CA CYS A 184 -5.33 18.14 -20.05
C CYS A 184 -4.82 16.95 -20.86
N GLU A 185 -4.56 17.14 -22.14
CA GLU A 185 -3.96 16.12 -23.02
C GLU A 185 -2.60 16.65 -23.54
N PRO A 186 -1.64 15.77 -23.93
CA PRO A 186 -0.34 16.21 -24.46
C PRO A 186 -0.48 17.27 -25.57
N GLU A 187 -1.46 17.05 -26.45
CA GLU A 187 -1.98 18.01 -27.41
C GLU A 187 -3.47 18.23 -27.12
N ALA A 188 -4.00 19.42 -27.38
CA ALA A 188 -5.42 19.68 -27.11
C ALA A 188 -6.31 18.74 -27.95
N GLU A 189 -7.18 17.97 -27.27
CA GLU A 189 -8.04 16.97 -27.90
C GLU A 189 -9.46 17.04 -27.31
N GLY A 190 -10.47 17.14 -28.19
CA GLY A 190 -11.86 17.35 -27.77
C GLY A 190 -12.01 18.59 -26.90
N ASP A 191 -12.58 18.39 -25.70
CA ASP A 191 -12.75 19.45 -24.69
C ASP A 191 -11.55 19.57 -23.73
N ALA A 192 -10.51 18.76 -23.92
CA ALA A 192 -9.31 18.80 -23.10
C ALA A 192 -8.34 19.87 -23.58
N PRO A 193 -7.86 20.77 -22.70
CA PRO A 193 -6.80 21.69 -23.07
C PRO A 193 -5.46 20.95 -23.27
N ALA A 194 -4.54 21.57 -24.00
CA ALA A 194 -3.16 21.09 -24.07
C ALA A 194 -2.48 21.21 -22.69
N CYS A 195 -1.67 20.23 -22.35
CA CYS A 195 -0.97 20.18 -21.08
C CYS A 195 0.09 21.27 -20.91
N SER A 196 0.18 21.78 -19.68
CA SER A 196 1.17 22.76 -19.25
C SER A 196 1.75 22.38 -17.88
N SER A 197 2.79 23.08 -17.43
CA SER A 197 3.39 22.87 -16.11
C SER A 197 2.42 23.08 -14.94
N GLU A 198 1.30 23.78 -15.15
CA GLU A 198 0.29 24.04 -14.11
C GLU A 198 -0.41 22.75 -13.64
N HIS A 199 -0.55 21.78 -14.53
CA HIS A 199 -1.21 20.50 -14.25
C HIS A 199 -0.25 19.46 -13.66
N ALA A 200 1.07 19.68 -13.75
CA ALA A 200 2.05 18.64 -13.47
C ALA A 200 2.03 18.13 -12.01
N SER A 201 1.37 18.82 -11.09
CA SER A 201 1.26 18.39 -9.69
C SER A 201 0.10 17.44 -9.39
N VAL A 202 -0.80 17.21 -10.35
CA VAL A 202 -1.99 16.36 -10.15
C VAL A 202 -1.69 14.92 -10.56
N ALA A 203 -2.31 13.95 -9.89
CA ALA A 203 -2.11 12.53 -10.15
C ALA A 203 -2.59 12.16 -11.56
N MET A 204 -3.67 12.78 -12.03
CA MET A 204 -4.24 12.55 -13.37
C MET A 204 -3.49 13.28 -14.51
N TYR A 205 -2.29 13.82 -14.29
CA TYR A 205 -1.50 14.42 -15.36
C TYR A 205 -0.96 13.34 -16.32
N PRO A 206 -1.18 13.45 -17.65
CA PRO A 206 -0.83 12.37 -18.59
C PRO A 206 0.66 12.28 -18.91
N LEU A 207 1.44 13.34 -18.66
CA LEU A 207 2.86 13.36 -18.97
C LEU A 207 3.68 12.96 -17.74
N TYR A 208 4.20 11.75 -17.75
CA TYR A 208 5.08 11.29 -16.69
C TYR A 208 6.39 12.06 -16.66
N ASP A 209 6.76 12.59 -15.49
CA ASP A 209 7.95 13.43 -15.33
C ASP A 209 8.97 12.89 -14.32
N GLY A 210 8.82 11.62 -13.92
CA GLY A 210 9.71 10.97 -12.95
C GLY A 210 9.34 11.18 -11.49
N ARG A 211 8.34 12.02 -11.19
CA ARG A 211 7.88 12.20 -9.81
C ARG A 211 6.96 11.08 -9.37
N THR A 212 7.05 10.73 -8.09
CA THR A 212 6.05 9.89 -7.45
C THR A 212 4.95 10.79 -6.87
N VAL A 213 3.78 10.82 -7.52
CA VAL A 213 2.60 11.54 -7.02
C VAL A 213 1.79 10.61 -6.14
N LEU A 214 2.10 10.60 -4.83
CA LEU A 214 1.40 9.76 -3.84
C LEU A 214 0.25 10.48 -3.14
N THR A 215 0.28 11.81 -3.16
CA THR A 215 -0.75 12.64 -2.55
C THR A 215 -1.56 13.28 -3.65
N LEU A 216 -2.86 13.00 -3.67
CA LEU A 216 -3.78 13.64 -4.61
C LEU A 216 -3.70 15.16 -4.48
N ALA A 217 -3.70 15.87 -5.60
CA ALA A 217 -3.88 17.30 -5.60
C ALA A 217 -5.33 17.66 -5.25
N ALA A 218 -5.59 18.96 -5.06
CA ALA A 218 -6.95 19.43 -4.81
C ALA A 218 -7.89 19.13 -5.99
N ASP A 219 -7.37 19.19 -7.22
CA ASP A 219 -8.14 18.91 -8.44
C ASP A 219 -8.51 17.43 -8.57
N ASP A 220 -7.57 16.51 -8.29
CA ASP A 220 -7.85 15.05 -8.27
C ASP A 220 -8.95 14.71 -7.25
N ARG A 221 -8.89 15.27 -6.03
CA ARG A 221 -9.93 15.07 -5.00
C ARG A 221 -11.28 15.66 -5.42
N ALA A 222 -11.27 16.83 -6.06
CA ALA A 222 -12.49 17.46 -6.55
C ALA A 222 -13.15 16.60 -7.64
N GLY A 223 -12.34 16.04 -8.54
CA GLY A 223 -12.78 15.05 -9.53
C GLY A 223 -13.39 13.82 -8.89
N LEU A 224 -12.69 13.20 -7.93
CA LEU A 224 -13.19 12.04 -7.19
C LEU A 224 -14.55 12.33 -6.52
N CYS A 225 -14.66 13.47 -5.85
CA CYS A 225 -15.90 13.91 -5.19
C CYS A 225 -17.03 14.28 -6.16
N ALA A 226 -16.72 14.63 -7.40
CA ALA A 226 -17.72 14.85 -8.42
C ALA A 226 -18.27 13.53 -8.97
N VAL A 227 -17.43 12.49 -9.07
CA VAL A 227 -17.86 11.14 -9.49
C VAL A 227 -18.61 10.41 -8.39
N TYR A 228 -18.06 10.46 -7.18
CA TYR A 228 -18.62 9.86 -5.99
C TYR A 228 -19.00 11.00 -5.05
N PRO A 229 -20.22 11.55 -5.18
CA PRO A 229 -20.68 12.56 -4.24
C PRO A 229 -20.98 11.90 -2.90
N CYS A 230 -20.39 12.49 -1.89
CA CYS A 230 -20.56 12.10 -0.52
C CYS A 230 -22.00 12.39 -0.04
N VAL A 231 -22.83 11.36 0.15
CA VAL A 231 -24.21 11.55 0.64
C VAL A 231 -24.22 11.60 2.17
N ALA A 232 -24.54 12.75 2.75
CA ALA A 232 -24.70 12.90 4.19
C ALA A 232 -25.76 11.91 4.73
N PRO A 233 -25.59 11.34 5.96
CA PRO A 233 -24.64 11.72 7.00
C PRO A 233 -23.27 11.02 6.92
N ALA A 234 -23.04 10.16 5.93
CA ALA A 234 -21.76 9.42 5.80
C ALA A 234 -20.55 10.33 5.54
N CYS A 235 -20.82 11.58 5.18
CA CYS A 235 -19.82 12.59 4.90
C CYS A 235 -20.09 13.78 5.80
N ASP A 236 -19.56 13.71 7.01
CA ASP A 236 -19.55 14.86 7.88
C ASP A 236 -18.68 15.94 7.24
N THR A 237 -19.33 16.99 6.73
CA THR A 237 -18.69 18.18 6.14
C THR A 237 -17.89 18.99 7.18
N SER A 238 -17.91 18.60 8.45
CA SER A 238 -17.00 19.10 9.49
C SER A 238 -15.54 18.63 9.33
N CYS A 239 -15.25 17.75 8.35
CA CYS A 239 -13.90 17.28 8.02
C CYS A 239 -13.04 18.37 7.36
N THR A 240 -12.81 19.44 8.10
CA THR A 240 -11.68 20.34 7.88
C THR A 240 -10.42 19.58 8.27
N THR A 241 -9.73 19.06 7.25
CA THR A 241 -8.35 18.54 7.36
C THR A 241 -8.19 17.34 8.33
N GLY A 242 -8.48 16.13 7.84
CA GLY A 242 -7.97 14.88 8.42
C GLY A 242 -8.87 14.13 9.39
N SER A 243 -10.19 14.08 9.16
CA SER A 243 -11.11 13.29 10.00
C SER A 243 -12.27 12.67 9.20
N CYS A 244 -12.07 12.38 7.91
CA CYS A 244 -13.07 11.64 7.15
C CYS A 244 -13.18 10.21 7.68
N PRO A 245 -14.36 9.55 7.63
CA PRO A 245 -14.48 8.12 7.84
C PRO A 245 -13.67 7.40 6.73
N GLY A 246 -12.45 6.97 7.06
CA GLY A 246 -11.48 6.42 6.12
C GLY A 246 -10.08 7.01 6.25
N ASP A 247 -9.96 8.23 6.79
CA ASP A 247 -8.73 8.71 7.41
C ASP A 247 -8.65 8.07 8.80
N ARG A 248 -7.49 7.52 9.16
CA ARG A 248 -7.25 7.12 10.55
C ARG A 248 -7.53 8.35 11.42
N PRO A 249 -8.41 8.26 12.45
CA PRO A 249 -8.78 9.42 13.24
C PRO A 249 -7.52 10.09 13.78
N ARG A 250 -7.49 11.40 13.98
CA ARG A 250 -6.35 12.05 14.64
C ARG A 250 -6.53 11.98 16.15
N CYS A 251 -5.44 11.86 16.89
CA CYS A 251 -5.50 11.91 18.36
C CYS A 251 -4.35 12.71 18.96
N ALA A 252 -4.55 13.22 20.17
CA ALA A 252 -3.50 13.79 21.03
C ALA A 252 -3.05 12.78 22.10
N SER A 253 -3.84 11.72 22.32
CA SER A 253 -3.55 10.62 23.24
C SER A 253 -4.34 9.37 22.86
N ASP A 254 -3.88 8.19 23.30
CA ASP A 254 -4.49 6.89 22.99
C ASP A 254 -5.98 6.81 23.33
N PHE A 255 -6.43 7.53 24.36
CA PHE A 255 -7.84 7.57 24.77
C PHE A 255 -8.79 8.10 23.69
N GLU A 256 -8.31 9.00 22.83
CA GLU A 256 -9.09 9.58 21.73
C GLU A 256 -9.20 8.63 20.53
N CYS A 257 -8.33 7.63 20.46
CA CYS A 257 -8.22 6.74 19.32
C CYS A 257 -9.16 5.52 19.40
N GLY A 258 -9.95 5.41 20.48
CA GLY A 258 -10.82 4.27 20.73
C GLY A 258 -10.02 2.96 20.72
N ALA A 259 -10.06 2.25 19.58
CA ALA A 259 -9.46 0.95 19.33
C ALA A 259 -7.96 0.92 19.05
N GLY A 260 -7.29 2.06 19.19
CA GLY A 260 -5.93 2.25 18.69
C GLY A 260 -5.03 3.09 19.58
N HIS A 261 -3.81 3.29 19.11
CA HIS A 261 -2.82 4.18 19.73
C HIS A 261 -2.69 5.48 18.96
N CYS A 262 -2.32 6.53 19.69
CA CYS A 262 -1.99 7.82 19.13
C CYS A 262 -0.54 7.85 18.72
N VAL A 263 -0.29 7.72 17.42
CA VAL A 263 1.05 7.80 16.89
C VAL A 263 1.14 8.91 15.86
N ASP A 264 2.04 9.87 16.12
CA ASP A 264 2.22 11.07 15.30
C ASP A 264 0.91 11.79 14.96
N THR A 265 0.05 11.92 15.96
CA THR A 265 -1.29 12.51 15.90
C THR A 265 -2.33 11.70 15.11
N VAL A 266 -2.10 10.40 14.90
CA VAL A 266 -2.98 9.52 14.13
C VAL A 266 -3.30 8.25 14.93
N CYS A 267 -4.59 7.94 15.05
CA CYS A 267 -5.17 6.73 15.61
C CYS A 267 -4.79 5.54 14.74
N VAL A 268 -3.82 4.76 15.18
CA VAL A 268 -3.52 3.46 14.59
C VAL A 268 -4.23 2.38 15.41
N ALA A 269 -5.24 1.74 14.83
CA ALA A 269 -5.87 0.58 15.46
C ALA A 269 -4.81 -0.50 15.75
N GLN A 270 -4.82 -1.08 16.95
CA GLN A 270 -4.22 -2.41 17.13
C GLN A 270 -5.04 -3.35 16.24
N PRO A 271 -4.42 -4.07 15.28
CA PRO A 271 -5.19 -4.94 14.39
C PRO A 271 -5.91 -6.00 15.21
N LEU A 272 -7.21 -6.16 14.93
CA LEU A 272 -7.93 -7.37 15.33
C LEU A 272 -7.12 -8.59 14.87
N PHE A 273 -7.13 -9.64 15.68
CA PHE A 273 -6.41 -10.90 15.48
C PHE A 273 -4.90 -10.88 15.73
N ASP A 274 -4.37 -9.82 16.35
CA ASP A 274 -3.04 -9.86 16.96
C ASP A 274 -3.01 -10.70 18.22
N LEU A 275 -1.83 -11.27 18.55
CA LEU A 275 -1.61 -11.97 19.82
C LEU A 275 -1.75 -11.03 21.02
N CYS A 276 -2.38 -11.52 22.07
CA CYS A 276 -2.55 -10.83 23.34
C CYS A 276 -2.40 -11.78 24.53
N ALA A 277 -1.94 -11.24 25.64
CA ALA A 277 -1.99 -11.90 26.95
C ALA A 277 -3.21 -11.49 27.77
N ASP A 278 -3.68 -10.24 27.60
CA ASP A 278 -4.85 -9.70 28.30
C ASP A 278 -5.54 -8.58 27.50
N ASP A 279 -6.71 -8.15 28.00
CA ASP A 279 -7.56 -7.16 27.32
C ASP A 279 -6.87 -5.79 27.12
N ALA A 280 -5.88 -5.43 27.94
CA ALA A 280 -5.18 -4.15 27.82
C ALA A 280 -4.29 -4.09 26.57
N GLU A 281 -3.91 -5.24 26.02
CA GLU A 281 -3.12 -5.35 24.79
C GLU A 281 -3.97 -5.15 23.52
N CYS A 282 -5.30 -5.18 23.64
CA CYS A 282 -6.22 -5.23 22.49
C CYS A 282 -6.86 -3.91 22.07
N GLY A 283 -6.48 -2.77 22.67
CA GLY A 283 -7.03 -1.45 22.33
C GLY A 283 -8.54 -1.36 22.56
N VAL A 284 -9.35 -1.72 21.56
CA VAL A 284 -10.80 -1.99 21.70
C VAL A 284 -11.06 -3.44 21.35
N GLY A 285 -11.55 -4.15 22.35
CA GLY A 285 -11.83 -5.56 22.26
C GLY A 285 -11.58 -6.21 23.59
N HIS A 286 -11.43 -7.51 23.54
CA HIS A 286 -10.94 -8.33 24.63
C HIS A 286 -9.97 -9.35 24.05
N CYS A 287 -9.07 -9.82 24.87
CA CYS A 287 -8.22 -10.92 24.51
C CYS A 287 -9.09 -12.19 24.53
N GLY A 288 -9.35 -12.73 23.34
CA GLY A 288 -10.14 -13.94 23.18
C GLY A 288 -9.48 -15.12 23.89
N GLU A 289 -10.25 -16.17 24.19
CA GLU A 289 -9.71 -17.38 24.86
C GLU A 289 -8.56 -18.04 24.08
N GLN A 290 -8.48 -17.77 22.77
CA GLN A 290 -7.43 -18.26 21.88
C GLN A 290 -6.18 -17.35 21.85
N GLY A 291 -6.12 -16.32 22.70
CA GLY A 291 -4.94 -15.46 22.84
C GLY A 291 -4.76 -14.44 21.72
N TYR A 292 -5.86 -14.01 21.08
CA TYR A 292 -5.84 -12.92 20.11
C TYR A 292 -6.93 -11.89 20.35
N CYS A 293 -6.66 -10.67 19.91
CA CYS A 293 -7.57 -9.55 20.06
C CYS A 293 -8.82 -9.72 19.20
N THR A 294 -9.99 -9.71 19.84
CA THR A 294 -11.28 -9.86 19.18
C THR A 294 -12.31 -8.86 19.73
N VAL A 295 -13.39 -8.67 18.99
CA VAL A 295 -14.53 -7.82 19.36
C VAL A 295 -15.81 -8.64 19.42
N GLY A 296 -16.73 -8.20 20.29
CA GLY A 296 -18.06 -8.79 20.36
C GLY A 296 -18.85 -8.54 19.08
N CYS A 297 -19.66 -9.52 18.67
CA CYS A 297 -20.46 -9.45 17.46
C CYS A 297 -21.87 -10.00 17.69
N SER A 298 -22.85 -9.44 16.97
CA SER A 298 -24.22 -9.96 16.93
C SER A 298 -24.54 -10.71 15.63
N SER A 299 -23.86 -10.38 14.52
CA SER A 299 -24.13 -11.01 13.22
C SER A 299 -23.06 -10.80 12.14
N SER A 300 -22.21 -9.77 12.20
CA SER A 300 -21.20 -9.50 11.17
C SER A 300 -19.85 -9.06 11.76
N CYS A 301 -18.77 -9.54 11.16
CA CYS A 301 -17.38 -9.29 11.53
C CYS A 301 -16.51 -8.85 10.33
N GLY A 302 -17.13 -8.49 9.20
CA GLY A 302 -16.43 -8.16 7.96
C GLY A 302 -16.08 -9.39 7.10
N LEU A 303 -15.33 -9.19 6.01
CA LEU A 303 -15.04 -10.22 5.01
C LEU A 303 -14.01 -11.27 5.45
N GLN A 304 -13.24 -10.99 6.50
CA GLN A 304 -12.13 -11.83 6.94
C GLN A 304 -12.40 -12.54 8.28
N ALA A 305 -13.63 -12.41 8.81
CA ALA A 305 -14.00 -12.97 10.10
C ALA A 305 -15.48 -13.36 10.14
N ALA A 306 -15.81 -14.36 10.94
CA ALA A 306 -17.16 -14.80 11.21
C ALA A 306 -17.52 -14.58 12.68
N CYS A 307 -18.79 -14.29 12.94
CA CYS A 307 -19.28 -14.19 14.31
C CYS A 307 -19.49 -15.59 14.91
N VAL A 308 -18.59 -16.01 15.79
CA VAL A 308 -18.61 -17.32 16.45
C VAL A 308 -18.77 -17.11 17.94
N ALA A 309 -19.84 -17.66 18.53
CA ALA A 309 -20.16 -17.51 19.95
C ALA A 309 -20.21 -16.04 20.45
N GLY A 310 -20.61 -15.11 19.58
CA GLY A 310 -20.69 -13.69 19.92
C GLY A 310 -19.35 -12.94 19.88
N GLN A 311 -18.29 -13.56 19.35
CA GLN A 311 -16.98 -12.96 19.12
C GLN A 311 -16.59 -13.08 17.65
N CYS A 312 -15.86 -12.11 17.12
CA CYS A 312 -15.31 -12.22 15.78
C CYS A 312 -14.15 -13.22 15.78
N ALA A 313 -14.33 -14.32 15.07
CA ALA A 313 -13.29 -15.32 14.84
C ALA A 313 -12.75 -15.15 13.41
N PRO A 314 -11.44 -15.23 13.21
CA PRO A 314 -10.81 -15.08 11.90
C PRO A 314 -11.19 -16.25 10.99
N LEU A 315 -11.40 -15.97 9.69
CA LEU A 315 -11.62 -17.01 8.66
C LEU A 315 -10.30 -17.54 8.06
N ARG A 316 -9.19 -16.91 8.42
CA ARG A 316 -7.84 -17.11 7.89
C ARG A 316 -6.85 -17.23 9.05
N SER A 317 -5.63 -17.68 8.78
CA SER A 317 -4.59 -17.82 9.80
C SER A 317 -4.26 -16.46 10.43
N VAL A 318 -4.13 -16.44 11.75
CA VAL A 318 -3.80 -15.22 12.51
C VAL A 318 -2.30 -15.03 12.64
N PHE A 319 -1.89 -13.89 13.21
CA PHE A 319 -0.49 -13.59 13.46
C PHE A 319 0.21 -14.71 14.25
N GLY A 320 1.34 -15.18 13.73
CA GLY A 320 2.16 -16.25 14.32
C GLY A 320 1.76 -17.68 13.91
N GLU A 321 0.61 -17.89 13.26
CA GLU A 321 0.23 -19.20 12.72
C GLU A 321 0.93 -19.50 11.39
N ASP A 322 1.07 -20.78 11.06
CA ASP A 322 1.73 -21.22 9.83
C ASP A 322 0.97 -20.76 8.57
N CYS A 323 1.71 -20.45 7.51
CA CYS A 323 1.15 -20.05 6.21
C CYS A 323 1.94 -20.63 5.04
N GLU A 324 1.27 -20.81 3.89
CA GLU A 324 1.91 -21.21 2.64
C GLU A 324 2.13 -20.02 1.70
N PHE A 325 1.20 -19.06 1.71
CA PHE A 325 1.27 -17.81 0.96
C PHE A 325 0.53 -16.69 1.70
N SER A 326 0.75 -15.43 1.29
CA SER A 326 0.16 -14.24 1.92
C SER A 326 -1.35 -14.31 2.14
N GLY A 327 -2.09 -14.84 1.16
CA GLY A 327 -3.54 -14.96 1.23
C GLY A 327 -4.07 -15.93 2.30
N ASN A 328 -3.22 -16.77 2.92
CA ASN A 328 -3.59 -17.57 4.09
C ASN A 328 -3.77 -16.71 5.35
N CYS A 329 -3.15 -15.54 5.39
CA CYS A 329 -3.06 -14.71 6.59
C CYS A 329 -4.14 -13.64 6.60
N VAL A 330 -4.72 -13.37 7.78
CA VAL A 330 -5.64 -12.24 7.94
C VAL A 330 -4.99 -10.92 7.51
N SER A 331 -3.71 -10.75 7.83
CA SER A 331 -2.89 -9.59 7.48
C SER A 331 -2.47 -9.51 6.01
N ASP A 332 -2.73 -10.55 5.22
CA ASP A 332 -2.17 -10.73 3.87
C ASP A 332 -0.62 -10.71 3.83
N VAL A 333 0.04 -11.04 4.95
CA VAL A 333 1.51 -11.09 5.05
C VAL A 333 1.94 -12.45 5.57
N CYS A 334 2.56 -13.26 4.72
CA CYS A 334 3.22 -14.51 5.07
C CYS A 334 4.74 -14.35 4.97
N VAL A 335 5.46 -14.60 6.07
CA VAL A 335 6.91 -14.42 6.13
C VAL A 335 7.58 -15.74 6.46
N GLU A 336 8.54 -16.15 5.64
CA GLU A 336 9.42 -17.28 5.94
C GLU A 336 10.67 -16.79 6.67
N TYR A 337 10.87 -17.31 7.88
CA TYR A 337 12.02 -16.99 8.72
C TYR A 337 12.57 -18.26 9.35
N ASP A 338 13.88 -18.50 9.20
CA ASP A 338 14.56 -19.71 9.68
C ASP A 338 13.88 -21.03 9.20
N GLY A 339 13.34 -21.02 7.98
CA GLY A 339 12.66 -22.17 7.37
C GLY A 339 11.25 -22.45 7.87
N VAL A 340 10.65 -21.52 8.63
CA VAL A 340 9.25 -21.59 9.07
C VAL A 340 8.49 -20.40 8.48
N ALA A 341 7.43 -20.67 7.72
CA ALA A 341 6.55 -19.66 7.15
C ALA A 341 5.38 -19.40 8.09
N GLN A 342 5.26 -18.16 8.58
CA GLN A 342 4.22 -17.76 9.51
C GLN A 342 3.57 -16.44 9.10
N CYS A 343 2.30 -16.29 9.45
CA CYS A 343 1.57 -15.05 9.27
C CYS A 343 2.19 -13.97 10.14
N SER A 344 2.51 -12.84 9.51
CA SER A 344 3.16 -11.69 10.11
C SER A 344 2.34 -10.43 9.82
N ARG A 345 2.89 -9.25 10.07
CA ARG A 345 2.32 -7.96 9.69
C ARG A 345 3.43 -6.99 9.32
N LEU A 346 3.06 -5.93 8.60
CA LEU A 346 3.94 -4.79 8.38
C LEU A 346 4.20 -4.07 9.71
N CYS A 347 5.43 -3.58 9.89
CA CYS A 347 5.82 -2.80 11.06
C CYS A 347 6.51 -1.50 10.65
N SER A 348 6.55 -0.54 11.57
CA SER A 348 7.25 0.73 11.40
C SER A 348 7.57 1.32 12.77
N ASP A 349 8.26 2.46 12.79
CA ASP A 349 8.44 3.24 14.03
C ASP A 349 7.09 3.58 14.69
N ALA A 350 6.04 3.65 13.87
CA ALA A 350 4.68 3.94 14.31
C ALA A 350 3.83 2.71 14.63
N LEU A 351 4.29 1.50 14.29
CA LEU A 351 3.58 0.25 14.52
C LEU A 351 4.57 -0.82 14.97
N ALA A 352 4.75 -0.92 16.29
CA ALA A 352 5.65 -1.88 16.91
C ALA A 352 5.14 -3.33 16.71
N CYS A 353 6.06 -4.29 16.67
CA CYS A 353 5.68 -5.71 16.62
C CYS A 353 5.14 -6.23 17.96
N PRO A 354 4.28 -7.26 17.94
CA PRO A 354 3.81 -7.89 19.18
C PRO A 354 4.97 -8.45 20.02
N ALA A 355 4.71 -8.71 21.30
CA ALA A 355 5.70 -9.28 22.19
C ALA A 355 6.27 -10.59 21.62
N GLY A 356 7.59 -10.75 21.68
CA GLY A 356 8.28 -11.90 21.08
C GLY A 356 8.67 -11.72 19.62
N TYR A 357 8.38 -10.58 18.99
CA TYR A 357 8.74 -10.27 17.61
C TYR A 357 9.55 -8.96 17.52
N SER A 358 10.40 -8.84 16.51
CA SER A 358 11.11 -7.60 16.14
C SER A 358 10.73 -7.16 14.74
N CYS A 359 10.72 -5.85 14.53
CA CYS A 359 10.57 -5.28 13.20
C CYS A 359 11.88 -5.47 12.41
N ASP A 360 11.83 -6.22 11.31
CA ASP A 360 12.98 -6.49 10.45
C ASP A 360 12.63 -6.17 8.98
N HIS A 361 13.65 -5.89 8.19
CA HIS A 361 13.50 -5.49 6.79
C HIS A 361 13.72 -6.68 5.86
N LEU A 362 12.63 -7.31 5.43
CA LEU A 362 12.65 -8.44 4.51
C LEU A 362 12.04 -8.05 3.17
N THR A 363 12.71 -8.42 2.07
CA THR A 363 12.21 -8.25 0.69
C THR A 363 11.71 -6.83 0.35
N GLY A 364 12.28 -5.80 0.98
CA GLY A 364 11.94 -4.39 0.72
C GLY A 364 10.81 -3.83 1.59
N VAL A 365 10.27 -4.61 2.53
CA VAL A 365 9.23 -4.17 3.47
C VAL A 365 9.65 -4.46 4.92
N ASN A 366 9.20 -3.63 5.84
CA ASN A 366 9.39 -3.84 7.26
C ASN A 366 8.28 -4.78 7.77
N VAL A 367 8.65 -5.95 8.29
CA VAL A 367 7.74 -6.99 8.77
C VAL A 367 8.14 -7.49 10.15
N CYS A 368 7.18 -8.02 10.90
CA CYS A 368 7.43 -8.59 12.22
C CYS A 368 7.98 -10.02 12.11
N VAL A 369 9.23 -10.23 12.50
CA VAL A 369 9.85 -11.57 12.56
C VAL A 369 10.01 -12.01 14.02
N PRO A 370 9.91 -13.32 14.33
CA PRO A 370 10.16 -13.81 15.68
C PRO A 370 11.53 -13.33 16.19
N LEU A 371 11.59 -12.84 17.43
CA LEU A 371 12.85 -12.55 18.08
C LEU A 371 13.64 -13.86 18.13
N HIS A 372 14.86 -13.87 17.59
CA HIS A 372 15.79 -14.94 17.87
C HIS A 372 15.87 -15.10 19.40
N GLN A 373 15.46 -16.26 19.92
CA GLN A 373 15.95 -16.66 21.22
C GLN A 373 17.45 -16.75 21.06
N ALA A 374 18.16 -15.70 21.44
CA ALA A 374 19.60 -15.69 21.44
C ALA A 374 20.02 -16.86 22.34
N SER A 375 20.39 -17.98 21.71
CA SER A 375 21.01 -19.08 22.39
C SER A 375 22.29 -18.51 22.98
N CYS A 376 22.22 -18.15 24.26
CA CYS A 376 23.37 -17.76 25.03
C CYS A 376 24.23 -19.01 25.16
N SER A 377 25.09 -19.26 24.18
CA SER A 377 26.22 -20.15 24.37
C SER A 377 27.17 -19.45 25.33
N ALA A 378 27.07 -19.79 26.62
CA ALA A 378 28.08 -19.46 27.61
C ALA A 378 29.34 -20.28 27.29
N GLY A 379 30.13 -19.80 26.32
CA GLY A 379 31.49 -20.26 26.16
C GLY A 379 32.29 -19.78 27.36
N LEU A 380 32.67 -20.70 28.26
CA LEU A 380 33.68 -20.41 29.27
C LEU A 380 34.93 -19.91 28.54
N GLY A 381 35.17 -18.60 28.62
CA GLY A 381 36.37 -17.98 28.13
C GLY A 381 37.56 -18.52 28.90
N VAL A 382 38.16 -19.60 28.42
CA VAL A 382 39.50 -19.99 28.85
C VAL A 382 40.44 -18.89 28.35
N PRO A 383 41.16 -18.19 29.25
CA PRO A 383 42.08 -17.15 28.82
C PRO A 383 43.11 -17.76 27.87
N ARG A 384 43.24 -17.16 26.68
CA ARG A 384 44.26 -17.52 25.68
C ARG A 384 45.65 -17.34 26.28
N ARG A 385 46.19 -18.41 26.84
CA ARG A 385 47.61 -18.55 27.17
C ARG A 385 48.33 -18.77 25.84
N GLY A 386 49.14 -17.80 25.42
CA GLY A 386 49.85 -17.83 24.15
C GLY A 386 50.59 -19.15 23.94
N TRP A 387 50.17 -19.90 22.92
CA TRP A 387 50.87 -21.09 22.47
C TRP A 387 52.04 -20.66 21.61
N SER A 388 53.24 -20.87 22.16
CA SER A 388 54.49 -20.78 21.41
C SER A 388 54.51 -21.77 20.26
N VAL A 389 55.11 -21.38 19.15
CA VAL A 389 55.24 -22.05 17.83
C VAL A 389 55.95 -23.43 17.88
N TRP A 390 56.22 -24.00 19.06
CA TRP A 390 56.97 -25.25 19.22
C TRP A 390 56.14 -26.54 19.19
N SER A 391 54.80 -26.48 19.20
CA SER A 391 53.96 -27.69 19.32
C SER A 391 53.54 -28.35 18.01
N MET A 392 53.77 -27.72 16.84
CA MET A 392 53.42 -28.33 15.53
C MET A 392 54.41 -29.39 15.03
N TRP A 393 55.60 -29.53 15.64
CA TRP A 393 56.56 -30.57 15.24
C TRP A 393 56.37 -31.91 15.98
N ALA A 394 55.63 -31.94 17.09
CA ALA A 394 55.46 -33.16 17.90
C ALA A 394 54.40 -34.13 17.36
N VAL A 395 53.37 -33.63 16.67
CA VAL A 395 52.26 -34.47 16.18
C VAL A 395 52.63 -35.20 14.88
N SER A 396 53.46 -34.59 14.03
CA SER A 396 53.93 -35.22 12.78
C SER A 396 54.92 -36.37 13.01
N LEU A 397 55.68 -36.36 14.12
CA LEU A 397 56.60 -37.45 14.44
C LEU A 397 55.89 -38.70 14.98
N PHE A 398 54.73 -38.54 15.63
CA PHE A 398 53.99 -39.67 16.22
C PHE A 398 53.23 -40.49 15.16
N VAL A 399 52.72 -39.85 14.11
CA VAL A 399 52.05 -40.54 12.98
C VAL A 399 53.05 -41.31 12.12
N ALA A 400 54.28 -40.80 11.92
CA ALA A 400 55.33 -41.50 11.19
C ALA A 400 55.89 -42.73 11.94
N LEU A 401 55.93 -42.71 13.27
CA LEU A 401 56.36 -43.86 14.08
C LEU A 401 55.32 -44.98 14.18
N MET A 402 54.02 -44.68 14.09
CA MET A 402 52.98 -45.71 14.05
C MET A 402 52.86 -46.39 12.67
N ALA A 403 53.19 -45.69 11.58
CA ALA A 403 53.19 -46.28 10.23
C ALA A 403 54.33 -47.29 10.01
N ARG A 404 55.45 -47.21 10.74
CA ARG A 404 56.57 -48.17 10.62
C ARG A 404 56.37 -49.48 11.38
N ARG A 405 55.38 -49.60 12.28
CA ARG A 405 55.14 -50.84 13.06
C ARG A 405 54.13 -51.82 12.44
N ARG A 406 53.44 -51.46 11.34
CA ARG A 406 52.47 -52.36 10.69
C ARG A 406 53.02 -53.20 9.51
N SER A 407 54.28 -53.00 9.12
CA SER A 407 54.88 -53.71 7.97
C SER A 407 55.67 -54.99 8.31
N SER A 408 55.68 -55.44 9.58
CA SER A 408 56.38 -56.67 10.00
C SER A 408 55.49 -57.90 10.22
N TRP A 409 54.20 -57.86 9.86
CA TRP A 409 53.25 -58.96 10.15
C TRP A 409 52.72 -59.71 8.91
N LEU A 410 53.34 -59.54 7.74
CA LEU A 410 52.94 -60.20 6.48
C LEU A 410 54.08 -60.96 5.76
N ARG A 411 55.08 -61.46 6.48
CA ARG A 411 56.00 -62.50 5.96
C ARG A 411 56.13 -63.63 6.96
N GLY A 412 55.44 -64.73 6.70
CA GLY A 412 55.64 -65.98 7.43
C GLY A 412 54.41 -66.88 7.40
N LYS A 413 54.18 -67.54 6.26
CA LYS A 413 53.59 -68.89 6.12
C LYS A 413 53.64 -69.29 4.64
N LEU A 414 54.78 -69.84 4.26
CA LEU A 414 54.86 -71.02 3.40
C LEU A 414 54.71 -72.23 4.32
#